data_AF-A0A3D9CFQ7-F1
#
_entry.id   AF-A0A3D9CFQ7-F1
#
_cell.length_a   1.000
_cell.length_b   1.000
_cell.length_c   1.000
_cell.angle_alpha   90.00
_cell.angle_beta   90.00
_cell.angle_gamma   90.00
#
_symmetry.space_group_name_H-M   'P 1'
#
loop_
_entity.id
_entity.type
_entity.pdbx_description
1 polymer ?
#
loop_
_entity_poly.entity_id
_entity_poly.type
_entity_poly.pdbx_seq_one_letter_code
_entity_poly.pdbx_strand_id
1 'polypeptide(L)'
;MIKNYKNMKRISIAMLTVCSTLAFSQKVSDYKYVSIPEKFESFKKESYGLEAYLAKALSAKKYIILPANKDQWPSEAKDNSCNVINANVLDDSSLFTNKVILQFTDCNKKTVIEAKGRTGIKEFEEGYADALKQALVSISASNPVNPLPVQTTETIDTRVQTTGTETTITNTASNSTHTASSFSNGKLNLQKIQIDGSQFILAQSGSSVPFAIFKASSKKDVFIVKLDNGNTTIGYTENGNIVIDIPQGDGKYSKEVFTAK
;
A
#
# COMPACT_ATOMS: atom_id res chain seq x y z
N MET A 1 0.22 59.89 20.53
CA MET A 1 1.43 59.17 20.08
C MET A 1 1.71 58.07 21.11
N ILE A 2 1.99 56.84 20.64
CA ILE A 2 2.67 55.73 21.36
C ILE A 2 1.83 55.05 22.47
N LYS A 3 0.94 54.09 22.16
CA LYS A 3 1.14 52.70 21.68
C LYS A 3 1.58 51.73 22.79
N ASN A 4 0.58 51.00 23.28
CA ASN A 4 0.62 49.81 24.15
C ASN A 4 1.54 48.71 23.59
N TYR A 5 2.81 48.64 24.02
CA TYR A 5 3.77 47.65 23.51
C TYR A 5 4.45 46.78 24.60
N LYS A 6 3.88 46.63 25.79
CA LYS A 6 4.58 45.91 26.88
C LYS A 6 4.11 44.47 27.16
N ASN A 7 3.08 43.96 26.47
CA ASN A 7 2.54 42.62 26.76
C ASN A 7 2.53 41.63 25.58
N MET A 8 3.13 41.97 24.42
CA MET A 8 3.22 41.08 23.24
C MET A 8 4.56 40.35 23.08
N LYS A 9 5.43 40.33 24.11
CA LYS A 9 6.75 39.66 24.00
C LYS A 9 6.83 38.31 24.71
N ARG A 10 5.88 38.00 25.61
CA ARG A 10 5.86 36.72 26.35
C ARG A 10 4.86 35.71 25.80
N ILE A 11 3.87 36.16 25.02
CA ILE A 11 2.84 35.29 24.43
C ILE A 11 3.34 34.71 23.07
N SER A 12 4.23 35.42 22.37
CA SER A 12 4.77 34.94 21.08
C SER A 12 5.80 33.80 21.17
N ILE A 13 6.26 33.41 22.36
CA ILE A 13 7.23 32.30 22.52
C ILE A 13 6.53 30.97 22.82
N ALA A 14 5.22 30.96 23.10
CA ALA A 14 4.48 29.73 23.38
C ALA A 14 3.85 29.07 22.14
N MET A 15 4.09 29.60 20.93
CA MET A 15 3.37 29.20 19.71
C MET A 15 4.31 28.75 18.58
N LEU A 16 5.36 27.96 18.89
CA LEU A 16 6.27 27.43 17.85
C LEU A 16 6.74 25.97 18.08
N THR A 17 6.03 25.16 18.85
CA THR A 17 6.36 23.73 18.99
C THR A 17 5.14 22.85 18.82
N VAL A 18 4.53 22.91 17.64
CA VAL A 18 3.80 21.77 17.08
C VAL A 18 4.50 21.42 15.77
N CYS A 19 5.68 20.81 15.88
CA CYS A 19 6.22 20.00 14.80
C CYS A 19 5.27 18.81 14.69
N SER A 20 4.29 18.93 13.78
CA SER A 20 3.46 17.81 13.34
C SER A 20 4.40 16.75 12.79
N THR A 21 4.79 15.79 13.61
CA THR A 21 5.37 14.54 13.13
C THR A 21 4.29 13.91 12.27
N LEU A 22 4.44 14.04 10.95
CA LEU A 22 3.69 13.26 9.99
C LEU A 22 4.08 11.79 10.22
N ALA A 23 3.40 11.16 11.17
CA ALA A 23 3.48 9.72 11.35
C ALA A 23 2.80 9.12 10.12
N PHE A 24 3.60 8.77 9.12
CA PHE A 24 3.17 7.90 8.05
C PHE A 24 2.72 6.59 8.71
N SER A 25 1.40 6.43 8.83
CA SER A 25 0.80 5.19 9.32
C SER A 25 1.00 4.15 8.23
N GLN A 26 1.94 3.24 8.42
CA GLN A 26 2.17 2.10 7.53
C GLN A 26 0.93 1.20 7.57
N LYS A 27 0.42 0.79 6.41
CA LYS A 27 -0.70 -0.15 6.35
C LYS A 27 -0.16 -1.54 6.04
N VAL A 28 -0.75 -2.58 6.63
CA VAL A 28 -0.38 -3.96 6.33
C VAL A 28 -0.60 -4.30 4.85
N SER A 29 -1.60 -3.68 4.20
CA SER A 29 -1.85 -3.84 2.76
C SER A 29 -0.69 -3.38 1.88
N ASP A 30 0.19 -2.51 2.39
CA ASP A 30 1.29 -1.95 1.60
C ASP A 30 2.42 -2.99 1.41
N TYR A 31 2.36 -4.11 2.13
CA TYR A 31 3.35 -5.19 2.07
C TYR A 31 2.94 -6.28 1.08
N LYS A 32 3.89 -6.66 0.22
CA LYS A 32 3.75 -7.76 -0.74
C LYS A 32 4.01 -9.12 -0.10
N TYR A 33 5.03 -9.17 0.76
CA TYR A 33 5.55 -10.39 1.35
C TYR A 33 5.20 -10.46 2.83
N VAL A 34 4.87 -11.67 3.29
CA VAL A 34 4.66 -11.95 4.71
C VAL A 34 5.58 -13.10 5.14
N SER A 35 6.29 -12.91 6.24
CA SER A 35 7.04 -13.97 6.92
C SER A 35 6.23 -14.46 8.12
N ILE A 36 6.08 -15.77 8.26
CA ILE A 36 5.40 -16.43 9.38
C ILE A 36 6.46 -17.30 10.08
N PRO A 37 6.63 -17.20 11.42
CA PRO A 37 7.56 -18.06 12.14
C PRO A 37 7.12 -19.53 12.07
N GLU A 38 8.07 -20.45 12.20
CA GLU A 38 7.75 -21.89 12.20
C GLU A 38 6.92 -22.32 13.41
N LYS A 39 7.01 -21.56 14.51
CA LYS A 39 6.26 -21.76 15.75
C LYS A 39 5.88 -20.43 16.38
N PHE A 40 4.69 -20.36 16.94
CA PHE A 40 4.25 -19.23 17.75
C PHE A 40 4.63 -19.40 19.22
N GLU A 41 5.60 -18.62 19.71
CA GLU A 41 6.19 -18.76 21.06
C GLU A 41 5.20 -18.55 22.21
N SER A 42 4.11 -17.81 22.01
CA SER A 42 3.10 -17.59 23.06
C SER A 42 2.34 -18.86 23.44
N PHE A 43 2.34 -19.87 22.58
CA PHE A 43 1.63 -21.13 22.80
C PHE A 43 2.54 -22.09 23.57
N LYS A 44 2.10 -22.52 24.75
CA LYS A 44 2.93 -23.29 25.71
C LYS A 44 3.40 -24.67 25.23
N LYS A 45 2.77 -25.24 24.21
CA LYS A 45 3.10 -26.59 23.70
C LYS A 45 3.05 -26.64 22.19
N GLU A 46 1.86 -26.39 21.65
CA GLU A 46 1.57 -26.46 20.22
C GLU A 46 0.64 -25.30 19.84
N SER A 47 0.83 -24.83 18.62
CA SER A 47 0.08 -23.77 17.97
C SER A 47 -1.08 -24.33 17.12
N TYR A 48 -1.43 -25.62 17.27
CA TYR A 48 -2.61 -26.24 16.65
C TYR A 48 -2.75 -26.02 15.13
N GLY A 49 -1.63 -25.95 14.40
CA GLY A 49 -1.62 -25.74 12.95
C GLY A 49 -2.00 -24.32 12.50
N LEU A 50 -2.02 -23.35 13.41
CA LEU A 50 -2.37 -21.96 13.12
C LEU A 50 -1.42 -21.32 12.10
N GLU A 51 -0.16 -21.76 12.00
CA GLU A 51 0.81 -21.28 11.01
C GLU A 51 0.32 -21.55 9.59
N ALA A 52 -0.09 -22.80 9.33
CA ALA A 52 -0.59 -23.23 8.03
C ALA A 52 -1.94 -22.57 7.72
N TYR A 53 -2.82 -22.43 8.72
CA TYR A 53 -4.08 -21.72 8.58
C TYR A 53 -3.86 -20.24 8.20
N LEU A 54 -2.96 -19.56 8.92
CA LEU A 54 -2.61 -18.16 8.68
C LEU A 54 -2.00 -17.97 7.28
N ALA A 55 -1.04 -18.82 6.91
CA ALA A 55 -0.41 -18.79 5.60
C ALA A 55 -1.45 -18.91 4.47
N LYS A 56 -2.39 -19.86 4.59
CA LYS A 56 -3.48 -20.05 3.62
C LYS A 56 -4.41 -18.83 3.56
N ALA A 57 -4.79 -18.28 4.70
CA ALA A 57 -5.70 -17.13 4.75
C ALA A 57 -5.06 -15.86 4.17
N LEU A 58 -3.78 -15.62 4.46
CA LEU A 58 -3.04 -14.47 3.90
C LEU A 58 -2.74 -14.65 2.42
N SER A 59 -2.46 -15.88 1.96
CA SER A 59 -2.35 -16.18 0.53
C SER A 59 -3.65 -15.87 -0.22
N ALA A 60 -4.81 -16.22 0.36
CA ALA A 60 -6.12 -15.85 -0.20
C ALA A 60 -6.35 -14.33 -0.25
N LYS A 61 -5.67 -13.58 0.62
CA LYS A 61 -5.61 -12.11 0.64
C LYS A 61 -4.46 -11.54 -0.21
N LYS A 62 -3.87 -12.33 -1.11
CA LYS A 62 -2.82 -11.96 -2.08
C LYS A 62 -1.43 -11.67 -1.50
N TYR A 63 -1.17 -11.99 -0.23
CA TYR A 63 0.18 -11.92 0.29
C TYR A 63 1.01 -13.10 -0.22
N ILE A 64 2.30 -12.88 -0.48
CA ILE A 64 3.25 -13.95 -0.80
C ILE A 64 3.91 -14.41 0.50
N ILE A 65 3.68 -15.66 0.89
CA ILE A 65 4.25 -16.23 2.10
C ILE A 65 5.71 -16.60 1.85
N LEU A 66 6.60 -16.08 2.69
CA LEU A 66 8.02 -16.39 2.67
C LEU A 66 8.35 -17.39 3.80
N PRO A 67 9.33 -18.29 3.57
CA PRO A 67 9.81 -19.20 4.61
C PRO A 67 10.50 -18.41 5.73
N ALA A 68 10.57 -18.98 6.93
CA ALA A 68 11.31 -18.37 8.04
C ALA A 68 12.81 -18.19 7.73
N ASN A 69 13.38 -19.08 6.89
CA ASN A 69 14.75 -18.96 6.42
C ASN A 69 14.88 -17.89 5.33
N LYS A 70 15.59 -16.79 5.66
CA LYS A 70 15.84 -15.67 4.75
C LYS A 70 16.69 -16.03 3.53
N ASP A 71 17.53 -17.06 3.61
CA ASP A 71 18.36 -17.50 2.49
C ASP A 71 17.52 -18.07 1.34
N GLN A 72 16.28 -18.46 1.61
CA GLN A 72 15.34 -18.97 0.63
C GLN A 72 14.43 -17.88 0.05
N TRP A 73 14.58 -16.62 0.47
CA TRP A 73 13.77 -15.51 -0.03
C TRP A 73 14.13 -15.15 -1.48
N PRO A 74 13.16 -14.65 -2.28
CA PRO A 74 13.46 -14.06 -3.57
C PRO A 74 14.37 -12.84 -3.40
N SER A 75 15.20 -12.54 -4.41
CA SER A 75 16.13 -11.40 -4.37
C SER A 75 15.43 -10.09 -4.02
N GLU A 76 14.25 -9.82 -4.59
CA GLU A 76 13.44 -8.63 -4.28
C GLU A 76 13.17 -8.44 -2.77
N ALA A 77 12.93 -9.53 -2.03
CA ALA A 77 12.68 -9.49 -0.59
C ALA A 77 13.98 -9.46 0.24
N LYS A 78 15.09 -9.98 -0.30
CA LYS A 78 16.42 -9.91 0.34
C LYS A 78 17.02 -8.51 0.23
N ASP A 79 16.93 -7.93 -0.96
CA ASP A 79 17.49 -6.61 -1.29
C ASP A 79 16.73 -5.49 -0.56
N ASN A 80 15.46 -5.72 -0.23
CA ASN A 80 14.67 -4.82 0.62
C ASN A 80 13.81 -5.62 1.63
N SER A 81 14.41 -5.96 2.76
CA SER A 81 13.74 -6.70 3.83
C SER A 81 12.55 -5.97 4.45
N CYS A 82 12.45 -4.64 4.25
CA CYS A 82 11.31 -3.86 4.72
C CYS A 82 10.06 -4.02 3.86
N ASN A 83 10.16 -4.62 2.67
CA ASN A 83 8.99 -5.06 1.90
C ASN A 83 8.36 -6.36 2.45
N VAL A 84 8.94 -6.94 3.50
CA VAL A 84 8.43 -8.12 4.20
C VAL A 84 7.89 -7.71 5.55
N ILE A 85 6.62 -8.04 5.80
CA ILE A 85 6.01 -7.89 7.13
C ILE A 85 6.04 -9.23 7.86
N ASN A 86 6.29 -9.21 9.16
CA ASN A 86 6.22 -10.42 9.97
C ASN A 86 4.81 -10.55 10.54
N ALA A 87 4.19 -11.72 10.38
CA ALA A 87 2.90 -12.03 10.98
C ALA A 87 3.07 -13.06 12.09
N ASN A 88 2.58 -12.73 13.29
CA ASN A 88 2.66 -13.58 14.47
C ASN A 88 1.26 -13.72 15.10
N VAL A 89 1.02 -14.85 15.75
CA VAL A 89 -0.21 -15.08 16.53
C VAL A 89 0.17 -15.24 17.98
N LEU A 90 -0.45 -14.43 18.84
CA LEU A 90 -0.27 -14.50 20.28
C LEU A 90 -1.51 -15.13 20.93
N ASP A 91 -1.29 -16.06 21.86
CA ASP A 91 -2.33 -16.58 22.74
C ASP A 91 -2.64 -15.54 23.84
N ASP A 92 -3.87 -15.03 23.84
CA ASP A 92 -4.41 -14.08 24.84
C ASP A 92 -5.56 -14.73 25.63
N SER A 93 -5.60 -16.07 25.66
CA SER A 93 -6.71 -16.82 26.22
C SER A 93 -6.84 -16.65 27.73
N SER A 94 -8.08 -16.84 28.17
CA SER A 94 -8.45 -16.88 29.59
C SER A 94 -9.07 -18.23 29.91
N LEU A 95 -9.27 -18.55 31.20
CA LEU A 95 -9.74 -19.87 31.67
C LEU A 95 -10.99 -20.43 30.95
N PHE A 96 -11.84 -19.57 30.38
CA PHE A 96 -13.10 -19.96 29.75
C PHE A 96 -13.27 -19.47 28.31
N THR A 97 -12.23 -18.88 27.70
CA THR A 97 -12.37 -18.28 26.37
C THR A 97 -11.04 -18.33 25.63
N ASN A 98 -11.08 -18.94 24.45
CA ASN A 98 -9.96 -18.96 23.51
C ASN A 98 -9.89 -17.59 22.81
N LYS A 99 -8.72 -16.96 22.89
CA LYS A 99 -8.47 -15.64 22.31
C LYS A 99 -7.10 -15.62 21.64
N VAL A 100 -7.03 -14.93 20.51
CA VAL A 100 -5.77 -14.70 19.82
C VAL A 100 -5.60 -13.23 19.47
N ILE A 101 -4.35 -12.80 19.40
CA ILE A 101 -3.95 -11.52 18.82
C ILE A 101 -3.10 -11.82 17.60
N LEU A 102 -3.62 -11.50 16.40
CA LEU A 102 -2.84 -11.50 15.17
C LEU A 102 -2.09 -10.18 15.07
N GLN A 103 -0.76 -10.25 15.15
CA GLN A 103 0.13 -9.09 15.14
C GLN A 103 0.95 -9.06 13.85
N PHE A 104 1.04 -7.88 13.24
CA PHE A 104 1.96 -7.63 12.15
C PHE A 104 3.04 -6.63 12.57
N THR A 105 4.31 -6.97 12.33
CA THR A 105 5.46 -6.12 12.65
C THR A 105 6.32 -5.84 11.41
N ASP A 106 6.82 -4.62 11.29
CA ASP A 106 7.72 -4.22 10.22
C ASP A 106 9.15 -4.78 10.41
N CYS A 107 10.05 -4.48 9.47
CA CYS A 107 11.47 -4.86 9.56
C CYS A 107 12.20 -4.29 10.78
N ASN A 108 11.69 -3.20 11.36
CA ASN A 108 12.23 -2.56 12.57
C ASN A 108 11.62 -3.13 13.85
N LYS A 109 10.86 -4.23 13.77
CA LYS A 109 10.11 -4.84 14.87
C LYS A 109 9.04 -3.92 15.48
N LYS A 110 8.58 -2.92 14.73
CA LYS A 110 7.49 -2.05 15.14
C LYS A 110 6.16 -2.66 14.73
N THR A 111 5.22 -2.73 15.67
CA THR A 111 3.84 -3.18 15.40
C THR A 111 3.14 -2.22 14.45
N VAL A 112 2.69 -2.75 13.31
CA VAL A 112 1.93 -2.06 12.26
C VAL A 112 0.43 -2.14 12.55
N ILE A 113 -0.06 -3.34 12.87
CA ILE A 113 -1.45 -3.56 13.31
C ILE A 113 -1.53 -4.77 14.26
N GLU A 114 -2.52 -4.73 15.14
CA GLU A 114 -2.98 -5.88 15.90
C GLU A 114 -4.48 -6.08 15.65
N ALA A 115 -4.88 -7.33 15.42
CA ALA A 115 -6.26 -7.73 15.29
C ALA A 115 -6.56 -8.82 16.32
N LYS A 116 -7.63 -8.61 17.09
CA LYS A 116 -8.04 -9.55 18.14
C LYS A 116 -9.19 -10.42 17.64
N GLY A 117 -9.16 -11.69 18.01
CA GLY A 117 -10.24 -12.63 17.77
C GLY A 117 -10.51 -13.46 19.02
N ARG A 118 -11.77 -13.83 19.24
CA ARG A 118 -12.18 -14.59 20.42
C ARG A 118 -13.34 -15.51 20.11
N THR A 119 -13.39 -16.67 20.76
CA THR A 119 -14.51 -17.59 20.56
C THR A 119 -14.91 -18.29 21.85
N GLY A 120 -16.16 -18.73 21.89
CA GLY A 120 -16.72 -19.53 22.97
C GLY A 120 -16.48 -21.03 22.82
N ILE A 121 -15.97 -21.47 21.66
CA ILE A 121 -15.58 -22.86 21.41
C ILE A 121 -14.43 -23.21 22.36
N LYS A 122 -14.60 -24.28 23.15
CA LYS A 122 -13.67 -24.62 24.23
C LYS A 122 -12.51 -25.48 23.74
N GLU A 123 -12.77 -26.30 22.74
CA GLU A 123 -11.83 -27.15 22.05
C GLU A 123 -10.73 -26.28 21.44
N PHE A 124 -9.47 -26.45 21.88
CA PHE A 124 -8.39 -25.51 21.54
C PHE A 124 -8.11 -25.43 20.03
N GLU A 125 -8.04 -26.57 19.35
CA GLU A 125 -7.72 -26.59 17.92
C GLU A 125 -8.77 -25.83 17.09
N GLU A 126 -10.05 -26.15 17.29
CA GLU A 126 -11.16 -25.48 16.60
C GLU A 126 -11.32 -24.03 17.07
N GLY A 127 -11.20 -23.82 18.39
CA GLY A 127 -11.40 -22.52 19.01
C GLY A 127 -10.33 -21.50 18.61
N TYR A 128 -9.06 -21.89 18.56
CA TYR A 128 -8.01 -20.99 18.09
C TYR A 128 -8.13 -20.69 16.60
N ALA A 129 -8.48 -21.70 15.77
CA ALA A 129 -8.70 -21.47 14.35
C ALA A 129 -9.87 -20.50 14.10
N ASP A 130 -10.98 -20.63 14.83
CA ASP A 130 -12.12 -19.71 14.74
C ASP A 130 -11.77 -18.31 15.27
N ALA A 131 -11.06 -18.21 16.39
CA ALA A 131 -10.58 -16.93 16.89
C ALA A 131 -9.67 -16.24 15.86
N LEU A 132 -8.73 -16.97 15.24
CA LEU A 132 -7.86 -16.41 14.21
C LEU A 132 -8.65 -15.98 12.96
N LYS A 133 -9.66 -16.75 12.55
CA LYS A 133 -10.58 -16.37 11.47
C LYS A 133 -11.23 -15.01 11.72
N GLN A 134 -11.70 -14.77 12.95
CA GLN A 134 -12.30 -13.49 13.33
C GLN A 134 -11.28 -12.34 13.28
N ALA A 135 -10.06 -12.57 13.76
CA ALA A 135 -8.99 -11.57 13.68
C ALA A 135 -8.65 -11.21 12.22
N LEU A 136 -8.67 -12.17 11.30
CA LEU A 136 -8.37 -11.99 9.88
C LEU A 136 -9.40 -11.15 9.10
N VAL A 137 -10.59 -10.90 9.66
CA VAL A 137 -11.63 -10.10 9.01
C VAL A 137 -11.16 -8.65 8.82
N SER A 138 -10.44 -8.08 9.78
CA SER A 138 -9.93 -6.70 9.71
C SER A 138 -8.69 -6.54 8.84
N ILE A 139 -8.09 -7.65 8.39
CA ILE A 139 -6.87 -7.63 7.58
C ILE A 139 -7.25 -7.44 6.10
N SER A 140 -6.79 -6.33 5.53
CA SER A 140 -7.00 -6.03 4.11
C SER A 140 -6.12 -6.91 3.23
N ALA A 141 -6.54 -7.08 1.97
CA ALA A 141 -5.73 -7.75 0.97
C ALA A 141 -4.44 -6.95 0.68
N SER A 142 -3.37 -7.67 0.33
CA SER A 142 -2.12 -7.08 -0.14
C SER A 142 -2.39 -6.25 -1.40
N ASN A 143 -1.91 -5.01 -1.38
CA ASN A 143 -1.94 -4.05 -2.47
C ASN A 143 -0.74 -3.08 -2.33
N PRO A 144 0.50 -3.57 -2.50
CA PRO A 144 1.71 -2.76 -2.39
C PRO A 144 1.71 -1.65 -3.45
N VAL A 145 1.74 -0.39 -3.01
CA VAL A 145 1.84 0.79 -3.89
C VAL A 145 3.32 1.18 -4.00
N ASN A 146 4.04 0.57 -4.95
CA ASN A 146 5.51 0.68 -5.13
C ASN A 146 6.37 0.23 -3.91
N PRO A 147 7.61 -0.27 -4.14
CA PRO A 147 8.47 -0.74 -3.06
C PRO A 147 8.85 0.42 -2.13
N LEU A 148 8.84 0.16 -0.81
CA LEU A 148 9.24 1.12 0.21
C LEU A 148 10.64 1.67 -0.12
N PRO A 149 10.87 2.99 0.07
CA PRO A 149 12.14 3.60 -0.28
C PRO A 149 13.29 2.89 0.43
N VAL A 150 14.26 2.44 -0.38
CA VAL A 150 15.52 1.87 0.08
C VAL A 150 16.25 2.96 0.86
N GLN A 151 16.46 2.75 2.16
CA GLN A 151 17.50 3.49 2.88
C GLN A 151 18.83 2.82 2.53
N THR A 152 19.40 3.21 1.40
CA THR A 152 20.78 2.84 1.09
C THR A 152 21.66 3.62 2.07
N THR A 153 22.09 2.95 3.13
CA THR A 153 23.23 3.44 3.92
C THR A 153 24.46 3.12 3.08
N GLU A 154 24.84 4.05 2.20
CA GLU A 154 26.15 4.00 1.55
C GLU A 154 27.20 4.15 2.65
N THR A 155 27.97 3.09 2.87
CA THR A 155 29.20 3.14 3.64
C THR A 155 30.21 3.91 2.79
N ILE A 156 30.51 5.12 3.24
CA ILE A 156 31.52 6.01 2.68
C ILE A 156 32.89 5.37 2.93
N ASP A 157 33.50 4.79 1.89
CA ASP A 157 34.95 4.63 1.87
C ASP A 157 35.58 5.97 1.51
N THR A 158 36.43 6.43 2.43
CA THR A 158 37.05 7.75 2.42
C THR A 158 38.38 7.66 1.69
N ARG A 159 38.50 8.38 0.56
CA ARG A 159 39.80 8.96 0.20
C ARG A 159 39.68 10.38 -0.35
N VAL A 160 40.26 11.27 0.44
CA VAL A 160 40.43 12.71 0.33
C VAL A 160 41.28 13.11 -0.88
N GLN A 161 40.85 14.12 -1.64
CA GLN A 161 41.69 15.29 -1.95
C GLN A 161 40.89 16.51 -2.44
N THR A 162 41.45 17.65 -2.06
CA THR A 162 40.89 19.00 -1.92
C THR A 162 41.30 19.88 -3.12
N THR A 163 40.48 20.88 -3.50
CA THR A 163 40.83 22.34 -3.56
C THR A 163 40.07 23.15 -4.63
N GLY A 164 39.34 24.19 -4.16
CA GLY A 164 39.08 25.51 -4.78
C GLY A 164 38.07 25.61 -5.95
N THR A 165 37.23 26.65 -6.15
CA THR A 165 36.89 27.93 -5.49
C THR A 165 35.61 28.48 -6.18
N GLU A 166 34.74 29.14 -5.43
CA GLU A 166 33.66 30.11 -5.74
C GLU A 166 32.60 29.95 -6.87
N THR A 167 31.34 30.06 -6.42
CA THR A 167 30.21 30.89 -6.89
C THR A 167 29.71 30.80 -8.35
N THR A 168 28.46 30.36 -8.55
CA THR A 168 27.31 31.20 -9.02
C THR A 168 26.06 30.36 -9.25
N ILE A 169 24.91 30.92 -8.85
CA ILE A 169 23.54 30.45 -9.07
C ILE A 169 23.22 30.45 -10.57
N THR A 170 22.66 29.36 -11.10
CA THR A 170 21.73 29.47 -12.25
C THR A 170 20.82 28.24 -12.33
N ASN A 171 19.52 28.53 -12.40
CA ASN A 171 18.49 27.61 -12.86
C ASN A 171 18.84 27.04 -14.24
N THR A 172 18.59 25.75 -14.47
CA THR A 172 17.72 25.23 -15.56
C THR A 172 17.77 23.70 -15.62
N ALA A 173 16.57 23.12 -15.43
CA ALA A 173 15.99 21.87 -15.94
C ALA A 173 16.87 20.73 -16.54
N SER A 174 16.57 19.51 -16.08
CA SER A 174 16.38 18.35 -16.96
C SER A 174 15.14 17.56 -16.52
N ASN A 175 14.32 17.21 -17.51
CA ASN A 175 12.93 16.75 -17.45
C ASN A 175 12.76 15.29 -17.00
N SER A 176 11.78 15.04 -16.14
CA SER A 176 10.85 13.92 -16.32
C SER A 176 9.43 14.47 -16.18
N THR A 177 8.74 14.50 -17.30
CA THR A 177 7.40 15.04 -17.51
C THR A 177 6.35 14.18 -16.80
N HIS A 178 5.82 14.67 -15.68
CA HIS A 178 4.48 14.26 -15.24
C HIS A 178 3.45 14.90 -16.18
N THR A 179 3.25 14.31 -17.35
CA THR A 179 2.24 14.77 -18.31
C THR A 179 0.88 14.29 -17.84
N ALA A 180 0.22 15.06 -16.98
CA ALA A 180 -1.20 14.91 -16.72
C ALA A 180 -1.95 15.38 -17.98
N SER A 181 -2.27 14.45 -18.88
CA SER A 181 -3.09 14.74 -20.06
C SER A 181 -4.57 14.70 -19.66
N SER A 182 -5.30 15.77 -19.98
CA SER A 182 -6.74 15.86 -19.75
C SER A 182 -7.49 15.27 -20.93
N PHE A 183 -8.58 14.56 -20.65
CA PHE A 183 -9.40 13.84 -21.62
C PHE A 183 -10.88 14.16 -21.43
N SER A 184 -11.64 14.25 -22.52
CA SER A 184 -13.06 14.61 -22.45
C SER A 184 -13.88 13.98 -23.56
N ASN A 185 -15.11 13.59 -23.25
CA ASN A 185 -16.14 13.15 -24.21
C ASN A 185 -17.26 14.21 -24.38
N GLY A 186 -17.02 15.44 -23.91
CA GLY A 186 -17.99 16.55 -23.92
C GLY A 186 -18.93 16.55 -22.71
N LYS A 187 -19.12 15.41 -22.02
CA LYS A 187 -19.93 15.29 -20.80
C LYS A 187 -19.06 15.21 -19.54
N LEU A 188 -17.96 14.48 -19.62
CA LEU A 188 -17.02 14.23 -18.53
C LEU A 188 -15.65 14.79 -18.88
N ASN A 189 -14.96 15.33 -17.88
CA ASN A 189 -13.57 15.73 -17.96
C ASN A 189 -12.76 14.85 -17.00
N LEU A 190 -11.84 14.09 -17.54
CA LEU A 190 -11.07 13.07 -16.84
C LEU A 190 -9.58 13.35 -17.00
N GLN A 191 -8.82 13.14 -15.93
CA GLN A 191 -7.37 13.19 -15.97
C GLN A 191 -6.83 11.77 -16.15
N LYS A 192 -5.95 11.59 -17.14
CA LYS A 192 -5.18 10.36 -17.26
C LYS A 192 -4.02 10.43 -16.27
N ILE A 193 -3.99 9.48 -15.35
CA ILE A 193 -2.91 9.33 -14.38
C ILE A 193 -2.25 7.98 -14.66
N GLN A 194 -0.99 8.03 -15.11
CA GLN A 194 -0.20 6.82 -15.29
C GLN A 194 0.16 6.26 -13.92
N ILE A 195 -0.19 5.00 -13.67
CA ILE A 195 0.13 4.31 -12.41
C ILE A 195 1.49 3.62 -12.54
N ASP A 196 1.71 2.92 -13.65
CA ASP A 196 2.98 2.28 -14.02
C ASP A 196 3.04 2.05 -15.54
N GLY A 197 4.08 1.38 -16.08
CA GLY A 197 4.23 1.14 -17.53
C GLY A 197 3.12 0.29 -18.18
N SER A 198 2.30 -0.38 -17.38
CA SER A 198 1.23 -1.29 -17.79
C SER A 198 -0.15 -0.88 -17.29
N GLN A 199 -0.26 0.13 -16.43
CA GLN A 199 -1.53 0.53 -15.84
C GLN A 199 -1.68 2.06 -15.78
N PHE A 200 -2.87 2.54 -16.09
CA PHE A 200 -3.25 3.95 -15.87
C PHE A 200 -4.72 4.03 -15.43
N ILE A 201 -5.11 5.18 -14.90
CA ILE A 201 -6.51 5.46 -14.53
C ILE A 201 -7.01 6.71 -15.25
N LEU A 202 -8.33 6.76 -15.43
CA LEU A 202 -9.05 8.00 -15.72
C LEU A 202 -9.80 8.43 -14.46
N ALA A 203 -9.50 9.62 -13.95
CA ALA A 203 -10.10 10.14 -12.72
C ALA A 203 -10.77 11.49 -12.95
N GLN A 204 -11.94 11.71 -12.35
CA GLN A 204 -12.59 13.01 -12.32
C GLN A 204 -12.09 13.83 -11.13
N SER A 205 -11.80 15.11 -11.34
CA SER A 205 -11.40 16.02 -10.27
C SER A 205 -12.45 16.06 -9.14
N GLY A 206 -12.01 15.84 -7.91
CA GLY A 206 -12.88 15.83 -6.73
C GLY A 206 -13.55 14.48 -6.41
N SER A 207 -13.34 13.44 -7.23
CA SER A 207 -13.80 12.08 -6.91
C SER A 207 -12.69 11.28 -6.22
N SER A 208 -13.03 10.58 -5.14
CA SER A 208 -12.14 9.61 -4.48
C SER A 208 -12.09 8.25 -5.20
N VAL A 209 -12.97 8.04 -6.19
CA VAL A 209 -13.04 6.81 -6.99
C VAL A 209 -12.70 7.14 -8.44
N PRO A 210 -11.75 6.42 -9.08
CA PRO A 210 -11.47 6.62 -10.50
C PRO A 210 -12.67 6.20 -11.35
N PHE A 211 -12.93 6.93 -12.43
CA PHE A 211 -13.96 6.59 -13.40
C PHE A 211 -13.68 5.23 -14.07
N ALA A 212 -12.41 5.00 -14.42
CA ALA A 212 -11.99 3.74 -15.03
C ALA A 212 -10.52 3.44 -14.72
N ILE A 213 -10.20 2.17 -14.54
CA ILE A 213 -8.85 1.64 -14.32
C ILE A 213 -8.47 0.79 -15.53
N PHE A 214 -7.38 1.12 -16.22
CA PHE A 214 -6.90 0.46 -17.42
C PHE A 214 -5.66 -0.36 -17.12
N LYS A 215 -5.71 -1.67 -17.32
CA LYS A 215 -4.56 -2.57 -17.21
C LYS A 215 -4.22 -3.15 -18.58
N ALA A 216 -2.96 -3.10 -18.98
CA ALA A 216 -2.49 -3.61 -20.26
C ALA A 216 -2.88 -5.09 -20.42
N SER A 217 -3.45 -5.41 -21.58
CA SER A 217 -3.67 -6.78 -22.00
C SER A 217 -2.43 -7.34 -22.72
N SER A 218 -2.51 -8.57 -23.21
CA SER A 218 -1.49 -9.15 -24.09
C SER A 218 -1.42 -8.47 -25.46
N LYS A 219 -2.43 -7.69 -25.85
CA LYS A 219 -2.47 -6.97 -27.13
C LYS A 219 -2.09 -5.50 -26.92
N LYS A 220 -1.15 -5.02 -27.74
CA LYS A 220 -0.71 -3.62 -27.74
C LYS A 220 -1.91 -2.68 -27.87
N ASP A 221 -1.91 -1.59 -27.10
CA ASP A 221 -2.95 -0.55 -27.07
C ASP A 221 -4.35 -1.04 -26.67
N VAL A 222 -4.48 -2.26 -26.13
CA VAL A 222 -5.74 -2.83 -25.63
C VAL A 222 -5.60 -3.14 -24.14
N PHE A 223 -6.61 -2.77 -23.38
CA PHE A 223 -6.62 -2.78 -21.93
C PHE A 223 -7.85 -3.53 -21.40
N ILE A 224 -7.64 -4.24 -20.31
CA ILE A 224 -8.73 -4.69 -19.43
C ILE A 224 -9.10 -3.50 -18.56
N VAL A 225 -10.36 -3.09 -18.64
CA VAL A 225 -10.87 -1.88 -17.97
C VAL A 225 -11.81 -2.26 -16.85
N LYS A 226 -11.57 -1.75 -15.65
CA LYS A 226 -12.54 -1.82 -14.54
C LYS A 226 -13.18 -0.45 -14.35
N LEU A 227 -14.50 -0.38 -14.49
CA LEU A 227 -15.29 0.84 -14.30
C LEU A 227 -15.53 1.13 -12.81
N ASP A 228 -15.96 2.34 -12.50
CA ASP A 228 -16.32 2.82 -11.17
C ASP A 228 -17.38 1.94 -10.46
N ASN A 229 -18.35 1.42 -11.22
CA ASN A 229 -19.39 0.49 -10.75
C ASN A 229 -18.87 -0.94 -10.50
N GLY A 230 -17.59 -1.20 -10.75
CA GLY A 230 -16.94 -2.49 -10.56
C GLY A 230 -17.00 -3.44 -11.75
N ASN A 231 -17.76 -3.14 -12.79
CA ASN A 231 -17.83 -3.95 -14.01
C ASN A 231 -16.50 -3.94 -14.76
N THR A 232 -16.18 -5.08 -15.39
CA THR A 232 -14.99 -5.23 -16.22
C THR A 232 -15.38 -5.25 -17.70
N THR A 233 -14.66 -4.48 -18.51
CA THR A 233 -14.84 -4.34 -19.95
C THR A 233 -13.49 -4.19 -20.66
N ILE A 234 -13.50 -3.88 -21.95
CA ILE A 234 -12.31 -3.59 -22.75
C ILE A 234 -12.26 -2.10 -23.08
N GLY A 235 -11.04 -1.56 -23.08
CA GLY A 235 -10.74 -0.26 -23.63
C GLY A 235 -9.50 -0.32 -24.50
N TYR A 236 -9.34 0.66 -25.39
CA TYR A 236 -8.21 0.73 -26.28
C TYR A 236 -7.85 2.19 -26.58
N THR A 237 -6.61 2.40 -27.01
CA THR A 237 -6.19 3.71 -27.53
C THR A 237 -6.15 3.68 -29.05
N GLU A 238 -6.83 4.62 -29.69
CA GLU A 238 -6.89 4.75 -31.15
C GLU A 238 -6.75 6.24 -31.51
N ASN A 239 -5.77 6.57 -32.37
CA ASN A 239 -5.50 7.95 -32.81
C ASN A 239 -5.31 8.96 -31.66
N GLY A 240 -4.72 8.54 -30.54
CA GLY A 240 -4.53 9.38 -29.35
C GLY A 240 -5.76 9.52 -28.45
N ASN A 241 -6.91 8.97 -28.85
CA ASN A 241 -8.12 8.91 -28.02
C ASN A 241 -8.13 7.66 -27.16
N ILE A 242 -8.82 7.74 -26.02
CA ILE A 242 -9.13 6.58 -25.18
C ILE A 242 -10.57 6.17 -25.46
N VAL A 243 -10.77 4.94 -25.88
CA VAL A 243 -12.08 4.36 -26.15
C VAL A 243 -12.38 3.28 -25.11
N ILE A 244 -13.60 3.29 -24.57
CA ILE A 244 -14.09 2.27 -23.63
C ILE A 244 -15.40 1.70 -24.17
N ASP A 245 -15.50 0.37 -24.22
CA ASP A 245 -16.77 -0.30 -24.51
C ASP A 245 -17.59 -0.37 -23.22
N ILE A 246 -18.66 0.40 -23.12
CA ILE A 246 -19.53 0.42 -21.93
C ILE A 246 -20.66 -0.60 -22.11
N PRO A 247 -20.76 -1.62 -21.23
CA PRO A 247 -21.83 -2.61 -21.31
C PRO A 247 -23.20 -1.97 -21.06
N GLN A 248 -24.15 -2.32 -21.90
CA GLN A 248 -25.55 -1.91 -21.82
C GLN A 248 -26.40 -3.03 -21.20
N GLY A 249 -27.54 -2.67 -20.60
CA GLY A 249 -28.43 -3.63 -19.94
C GLY A 249 -29.03 -4.70 -20.86
N ASP A 250 -28.96 -4.53 -22.17
CA ASP A 250 -29.44 -5.47 -23.20
C ASP A 250 -28.35 -6.41 -23.73
N GLY A 251 -27.16 -6.42 -23.10
CA GLY A 251 -26.02 -7.25 -23.52
C GLY A 251 -25.21 -6.66 -24.68
N LYS A 252 -25.55 -5.46 -25.17
CA LYS A 252 -24.75 -4.73 -26.16
C LYS A 252 -23.69 -3.87 -25.48
N TYR A 253 -22.83 -3.26 -26.29
CA TYR A 253 -21.81 -2.32 -25.85
C TYR A 253 -21.96 -0.99 -26.61
N SER A 254 -21.79 0.12 -25.89
CA SER A 254 -21.69 1.45 -26.49
C SER A 254 -20.26 1.98 -26.35
N LYS A 255 -19.73 2.63 -27.39
CA LYS A 255 -18.40 3.24 -27.34
C LYS A 255 -18.47 4.61 -26.67
N GLU A 256 -17.67 4.79 -25.63
CA GLU A 256 -17.35 6.10 -25.08
C GLU A 256 -15.94 6.51 -25.53
N VAL A 257 -15.83 7.66 -26.18
CA VAL A 257 -14.57 8.17 -26.76
C VAL A 257 -14.15 9.42 -26.00
N PHE A 258 -12.98 9.35 -25.37
CA PHE A 258 -12.37 10.46 -24.68
C PHE A 258 -11.19 11.00 -25.50
N THR A 259 -11.32 12.25 -25.93
CA THR A 259 -10.31 12.96 -26.72
C THR A 259 -9.41 13.77 -25.80
N ALA A 260 -8.10 13.77 -26.07
CA ALA A 260 -7.16 14.63 -25.36
C ALA A 260 -7.54 16.11 -25.55
N LYS A 261 -7.49 16.89 -24.47
CA LYS A 261 -7.71 18.34 -24.46
C LYS A 261 -6.39 19.10 -24.37
#